data_AF-A0A7W3YUU7-F1
#
_entry.id   AF-A0A7W3YUU7-F1
#
_cell.length_a   1.000
_cell.length_b   1.000
_cell.length_c   1.000
_cell.angle_alpha   90.00
_cell.angle_beta   90.00
_cell.angle_gamma   90.00
#
_symmetry.space_group_name_H-M   'P 1'
#
loop_
_entity.id
_entity.type
_entity.pdbx_description
1 polymer ?
#
loop_
_entity_poly.entity_id
_entity_poly.type
_entity_poly.pdbx_seq_one_letter_code
_entity_poly.pdbx_strand_id
1 'polypeptide(L)'
;MAAVVYALLLAGCGGDGTASQAYQQACHGEPLPHQQAIYQAEADGYRINSRYRCIDRQSWQEVQAAMARLEHARRPEVQARAEAAADAEHAQRLARIAARAAAREQAQAAVMPRVLDKPVDANHASREQLAAVCGVDADGAEVIVLARQQGGPFTGWADLVHRVLPLSAAQTAVAASRCGLTVNGHSLAGAAPSEHTAAGD
;
A
#
# COMPACT_ATOMS: atom_id res chain seq x y z
N MET A 1 -72.59 7.81 -50.65
CA MET A 1 -73.46 8.74 -49.91
C MET A 1 -72.68 9.25 -48.72
N ALA A 2 -72.40 10.55 -48.70
CA ALA A 2 -71.67 11.23 -47.64
C ALA A 2 -72.62 11.52 -46.46
N ALA A 3 -72.14 11.34 -45.22
CA ALA A 3 -72.56 12.18 -44.10
C ALA A 3 -71.60 12.01 -42.92
N VAL A 4 -70.75 13.02 -42.71
CA VAL A 4 -70.81 14.00 -41.61
C VAL A 4 -70.00 13.55 -40.39
N VAL A 5 -68.74 13.98 -40.39
CA VAL A 5 -67.86 14.01 -39.22
C VAL A 5 -68.32 15.18 -38.35
N TYR A 6 -68.91 14.88 -37.19
CA TYR A 6 -69.22 15.89 -36.17
C TYR A 6 -67.96 16.16 -35.34
N ALA A 7 -67.14 17.10 -35.80
CA ALA A 7 -66.06 17.67 -34.99
C ALA A 7 -66.68 18.69 -34.02
N LEU A 8 -66.99 18.25 -32.80
CA LEU A 8 -67.32 19.11 -31.67
C LEU A 8 -66.03 19.78 -31.16
N LEU A 9 -65.72 20.94 -31.73
CA LEU A 9 -64.75 21.90 -31.18
C LEU A 9 -65.38 22.57 -29.96
N LEU A 10 -65.07 22.07 -28.75
CA LEU A 10 -65.27 22.82 -27.53
C LEU A 10 -64.19 23.91 -27.45
N ALA A 11 -64.57 25.12 -27.88
CA ALA A 11 -63.85 26.34 -27.59
C ALA A 11 -64.06 26.70 -26.11
N GLY A 12 -63.12 26.26 -25.26
CA GLY A 12 -62.97 26.78 -23.91
C GLY A 12 -62.22 28.12 -23.95
N CYS A 13 -62.93 29.21 -23.65
CA CYS A 13 -62.36 30.54 -23.45
C CYS A 13 -61.65 30.61 -22.09
N GLY A 14 -60.33 30.78 -22.14
CA GLY A 14 -59.44 30.93 -21.00
C GLY A 14 -58.04 30.61 -21.51
N GLY A 15 -57.31 31.64 -21.95
CA GLY A 15 -55.98 31.45 -22.52
C GLY A 15 -54.99 31.04 -21.44
N ASP A 16 -55.01 29.78 -21.02
CA ASP A 16 -54.06 29.24 -20.07
C ASP A 16 -52.68 29.31 -20.73
N GLY A 17 -51.84 30.24 -20.26
CA GLY A 17 -50.47 30.41 -20.78
C GLY A 17 -49.63 29.11 -20.73
N THR A 18 -50.11 28.11 -19.99
CA THR A 18 -49.60 26.74 -19.88
C THR A 18 -49.82 25.89 -21.15
N ALA A 19 -50.82 26.20 -21.96
CA ALA A 19 -51.09 25.53 -23.24
C ALA A 19 -50.14 25.98 -24.36
N SER A 20 -49.36 27.04 -24.15
CA SER A 20 -48.40 27.53 -25.15
C SER A 20 -47.24 26.56 -25.35
N GLN A 21 -46.78 26.40 -26.60
CA GLN A 21 -45.61 25.58 -26.91
C GLN A 21 -44.36 26.02 -26.14
N ALA A 22 -44.19 27.34 -25.96
CA ALA A 22 -43.07 27.90 -25.20
C ALA A 22 -43.10 27.48 -23.72
N TYR A 23 -44.29 27.45 -23.10
CA TYR A 23 -44.44 26.93 -21.74
C TYR A 23 -44.15 25.43 -21.70
N GLN A 24 -44.73 24.65 -22.62
CA GLN A 24 -44.54 23.20 -22.64
C GLN A 24 -43.08 22.81 -22.86
N GLN A 25 -42.29 23.60 -23.58
CA GLN A 25 -40.85 23.35 -23.74
C GLN A 25 -40.04 23.72 -22.50
N ALA A 26 -40.42 24.78 -21.79
CA ALA A 26 -39.68 25.30 -20.65
C ALA A 26 -40.04 24.61 -19.32
N CYS A 27 -41.29 24.17 -19.17
CA CYS A 27 -41.85 23.74 -17.90
C CYS A 27 -42.15 22.25 -17.84
N HIS A 28 -42.01 21.70 -16.65
CA HIS A 28 -42.62 20.45 -16.24
C HIS A 28 -43.69 20.71 -15.18
N GLY A 29 -44.90 20.18 -15.39
CA GLY A 29 -46.04 20.39 -14.50
C GLY A 29 -46.72 21.76 -14.67
N GLU A 30 -47.58 22.11 -13.72
CA GLU A 30 -48.28 23.39 -13.64
C GLU A 30 -47.41 24.49 -12.99
N PRO A 31 -47.76 25.78 -13.16
CA PRO A 31 -47.07 26.87 -12.47
C PRO A 31 -47.19 26.76 -10.95
N LEU A 32 -46.11 27.08 -10.25
CA LEU A 32 -46.04 27.10 -8.79
C LEU A 32 -46.84 28.29 -8.25
N PRO A 33 -47.92 28.05 -7.49
CA PRO A 33 -48.92 29.06 -7.19
C PRO A 33 -48.38 30.18 -6.27
N HIS A 34 -47.57 29.82 -5.28
CA HIS A 34 -47.09 30.76 -4.25
C HIS A 34 -45.58 30.60 -3.98
N GLN A 35 -44.98 31.61 -3.34
CA GLN A 35 -43.54 31.66 -3.07
C GLN A 35 -43.03 30.44 -2.29
N GLN A 36 -43.83 29.92 -1.34
CA GLN A 36 -43.45 28.71 -0.59
C GLN A 36 -43.27 27.47 -1.47
N ALA A 37 -44.01 27.34 -2.57
CA ALA A 37 -43.87 26.20 -3.49
C ALA A 37 -42.59 26.29 -4.32
N ILE A 38 -42.14 27.51 -4.62
CA ILE A 38 -40.84 27.77 -5.25
C ILE A 38 -39.71 27.35 -4.31
N TYR A 39 -39.73 27.83 -3.06
CA TYR A 39 -38.71 27.45 -2.08
C TYR A 39 -38.64 25.94 -1.83
N GLN A 40 -39.79 25.27 -1.78
CA GLN A 40 -39.81 23.81 -1.62
C GLN A 40 -39.19 23.11 -2.83
N ALA A 41 -39.58 23.49 -4.05
CA ALA A 41 -39.03 22.88 -5.25
C ALA A 41 -37.51 23.13 -5.39
N GLU A 42 -37.03 24.32 -5.04
CA GLU A 42 -35.59 24.61 -4.99
C GLU A 42 -34.87 23.79 -3.93
N ALA A 43 -35.47 23.61 -2.75
CA ALA A 43 -34.93 22.74 -1.69
C ALA A 43 -34.89 21.26 -2.12
N ASP A 44 -35.86 20.83 -2.92
CA ASP A 44 -35.91 19.49 -3.53
C ASP A 44 -34.93 19.34 -4.72
N GLY A 45 -34.17 20.39 -5.06
CA GLY A 45 -33.12 20.39 -6.07
C GLY A 45 -33.58 20.77 -7.48
N TYR A 46 -34.81 21.25 -7.65
CA TYR A 46 -35.32 21.74 -8.93
C TYR A 46 -34.92 23.19 -9.17
N ARG A 47 -34.52 23.52 -10.40
CA ARG A 47 -34.41 24.90 -10.89
C ARG A 47 -35.78 25.40 -11.34
N ILE A 48 -36.08 26.65 -11.03
CA ILE A 48 -37.35 27.27 -11.37
C ILE A 48 -37.20 28.21 -12.56
N ASN A 49 -38.06 28.03 -13.57
CA ASN A 49 -38.18 28.99 -14.64
C ASN A 49 -38.98 30.20 -14.15
N SER A 50 -38.31 31.33 -13.93
CA SER A 50 -38.91 32.54 -13.35
C SER A 50 -39.96 33.19 -14.26
N ARG A 51 -39.84 33.05 -15.60
CA ARG A 51 -40.79 33.61 -16.57
C ARG A 51 -42.18 32.99 -16.43
N TYR A 52 -42.22 31.69 -16.17
CA TYR A 52 -43.47 30.92 -16.07
C TYR A 52 -43.78 30.45 -14.65
N ARG A 53 -42.91 30.78 -13.69
CA ARG A 53 -42.95 30.33 -12.28
C ARG A 53 -43.20 28.82 -12.17
N CYS A 54 -42.46 27.99 -12.91
CA CYS A 54 -42.65 26.54 -12.97
C CYS A 54 -41.34 25.80 -12.72
N ILE A 55 -41.39 24.50 -12.47
CA ILE A 55 -40.18 23.66 -12.50
C ILE A 55 -39.65 23.63 -13.93
N ASP A 56 -38.38 23.99 -14.11
CA ASP A 56 -37.70 23.89 -15.39
C ASP A 56 -37.67 22.43 -15.87
N ARG A 57 -38.07 22.20 -17.12
CA ARG A 57 -38.22 20.86 -17.68
C ARG A 57 -36.92 20.06 -17.64
N GLN A 58 -35.79 20.70 -17.98
CA GLN A 58 -34.50 20.03 -17.96
C GLN A 58 -34.10 19.71 -16.52
N SER A 59 -34.31 20.63 -15.59
CA SER A 59 -34.04 20.38 -14.18
C SER A 59 -34.83 19.20 -13.63
N TRP A 60 -36.09 19.03 -14.03
CA TRP A 60 -36.87 17.86 -13.62
C TRP A 60 -36.25 16.55 -14.13
N GLN A 61 -35.86 16.50 -15.41
CA GLN A 61 -35.22 15.33 -15.99
C GLN A 61 -33.90 14.98 -15.29
N GLU A 62 -33.11 15.99 -14.92
CA GLU A 62 -31.86 15.81 -14.18
C GLU A 62 -32.09 15.21 -12.80
N VAL A 63 -33.08 15.70 -12.05
CA VAL A 63 -33.45 15.15 -10.73
C VAL A 63 -33.92 13.71 -10.88
N GLN A 64 -34.75 13.40 -11.88
CA GLN A 64 -35.21 12.02 -12.11
C GLN A 64 -34.06 11.08 -12.48
N ALA A 65 -33.15 11.52 -13.34
CA ALA A 65 -31.95 10.74 -13.67
C ALA A 65 -31.03 10.54 -12.46
N ALA A 66 -30.93 11.53 -11.56
CA ALA A 66 -30.19 11.40 -10.31
C ALA A 66 -30.84 10.38 -9.37
N MET A 67 -32.16 10.45 -9.19
CA MET A 67 -32.92 9.49 -8.36
C MET A 67 -32.80 8.07 -8.90
N ALA A 68 -32.93 7.87 -10.21
CA ALA A 68 -32.75 6.57 -10.84
C ALA A 68 -31.33 6.00 -10.67
N ARG A 69 -30.29 6.86 -10.71
CA ARG A 69 -28.91 6.45 -10.42
C ARG A 69 -28.74 6.00 -8.98
N LEU A 70 -29.33 6.73 -8.02
CA LEU A 70 -29.29 6.34 -6.61
C LEU A 70 -30.04 5.04 -6.37
N GLU A 71 -31.22 4.86 -6.96
CA GLU A 71 -31.98 3.61 -6.89
C GLU A 71 -31.17 2.45 -7.47
N HIS A 72 -30.57 2.63 -8.64
CA HIS A 72 -29.70 1.63 -9.24
C HIS A 72 -28.53 1.26 -8.32
N ALA A 73 -27.87 2.26 -7.73
CA ALA A 73 -26.75 2.05 -6.80
C ALA A 73 -27.17 1.36 -5.50
N ARG A 74 -28.43 1.55 -5.07
CA ARG A 74 -29.02 0.90 -3.89
C ARG A 74 -29.47 -0.54 -4.14
N ARG A 75 -29.48 -1.01 -5.39
CA ARG A 75 -29.86 -2.39 -5.68
C ARG A 75 -28.86 -3.36 -5.03
N PRO A 76 -29.33 -4.42 -4.34
CA PRO A 76 -28.47 -5.29 -3.55
C PRO A 76 -27.39 -5.96 -4.39
N GLU A 77 -27.68 -6.32 -5.65
CA GLU A 77 -26.68 -6.91 -6.54
C GLU A 77 -25.58 -5.94 -6.95
N VAL A 78 -25.84 -4.63 -6.97
CA VAL A 78 -24.84 -3.60 -7.28
C VAL A 78 -23.97 -3.34 -6.07
N GLN A 79 -24.58 -3.24 -4.89
CA GLN A 79 -23.86 -3.07 -3.63
C GLN A 79 -22.94 -4.26 -3.35
N ALA A 80 -23.45 -5.49 -3.49
CA ALA A 80 -22.64 -6.70 -3.31
C ALA A 80 -21.46 -6.77 -4.28
N ARG A 81 -21.63 -6.33 -5.54
CA ARG A 81 -20.51 -6.25 -6.49
C ARG A 81 -19.48 -5.18 -6.10
N ALA A 82 -19.93 -4.04 -5.59
CA ALA A 82 -19.04 -2.97 -5.14
C ALA A 82 -18.25 -3.40 -3.89
N GLU A 83 -18.90 -4.05 -2.93
CA GLU A 83 -18.28 -4.63 -1.74
C GLU A 83 -17.26 -5.70 -2.13
N ALA A 84 -17.63 -6.65 -2.98
CA ALA A 84 -16.71 -7.68 -3.47
C ALA A 84 -15.49 -7.08 -4.19
N ALA A 85 -15.66 -5.99 -4.94
CA ALA A 85 -14.55 -5.28 -5.58
C ALA A 85 -13.63 -4.59 -4.56
N ALA A 86 -14.20 -3.95 -3.53
CA ALA A 86 -13.45 -3.32 -2.46
C ALA A 86 -12.65 -4.36 -1.64
N ASP A 87 -13.27 -5.50 -1.33
CA ASP A 87 -12.61 -6.61 -0.64
C ASP A 87 -11.47 -7.20 -1.47
N ALA A 88 -11.68 -7.37 -2.78
CA ALA A 88 -10.64 -7.82 -3.69
C ALA A 88 -9.46 -6.83 -3.76
N GLU A 89 -9.72 -5.52 -3.78
CA GLU A 89 -8.66 -4.50 -3.73
C GLU A 89 -7.90 -4.55 -2.41
N HIS A 90 -8.60 -4.69 -1.29
CA HIS A 90 -7.98 -4.81 0.03
C HIS A 90 -7.09 -6.05 0.13
N ALA A 91 -7.57 -7.20 -0.33
CA ALA A 91 -6.80 -8.44 -0.38
C ALA A 91 -5.53 -8.30 -1.25
N GLN A 92 -5.65 -7.69 -2.43
CA GLN A 92 -4.50 -7.41 -3.30
C GLN A 92 -3.46 -6.48 -2.64
N ARG A 93 -3.93 -5.48 -1.90
CA ARG A 93 -3.06 -4.55 -1.15
C ARG A 93 -2.28 -5.28 -0.07
N LEU A 94 -2.96 -6.12 0.73
CA LEU A 94 -2.31 -6.95 1.75
C LEU A 94 -1.30 -7.92 1.14
N ALA A 95 -1.65 -8.60 0.04
CA ALA A 95 -0.73 -9.49 -0.67
C ALA A 95 0.54 -8.76 -1.16
N ARG A 96 0.40 -7.52 -1.65
CA ARG A 96 1.54 -6.69 -2.07
C ARG A 96 2.43 -6.31 -0.88
N ILE A 97 1.84 -5.98 0.26
CA ILE A 97 2.58 -5.67 1.49
C ILE A 97 3.35 -6.91 1.95
N ALA A 98 2.69 -8.06 2.01
CA ALA A 98 3.30 -9.34 2.39
C ALA A 98 4.44 -9.73 1.44
N ALA A 99 4.25 -9.60 0.12
CA ALA A 99 5.29 -9.88 -0.87
C ALA A 99 6.52 -8.98 -0.70
N ARG A 100 6.30 -7.69 -0.41
CA ARG A 100 7.41 -6.74 -0.12
C ARG A 100 8.13 -7.08 1.18
N ALA A 101 7.40 -7.50 2.22
CA ALA A 101 8.00 -7.94 3.47
C ALA A 101 8.86 -9.20 3.25
N ALA A 102 8.33 -10.21 2.56
CA ALA A 102 9.07 -11.42 2.23
C ALA A 102 10.32 -11.13 1.37
N ALA A 103 10.21 -10.25 0.37
CA ALA A 103 11.36 -9.85 -0.44
C ALA A 103 12.43 -9.12 0.39
N ARG A 104 12.03 -8.30 1.36
CA ARG A 104 12.96 -7.65 2.30
C ARG A 104 13.66 -8.65 3.20
N GLU A 105 12.93 -9.62 3.74
CA GLU A 105 13.48 -10.68 4.57
C GLU A 105 14.48 -11.54 3.78
N GLN A 106 14.14 -11.93 2.54
CA GLN A 106 15.06 -12.63 1.64
C GLN A 106 16.31 -11.81 1.33
N ALA A 107 16.16 -10.51 1.05
CA ALA A 107 17.29 -9.62 0.83
C ALA A 107 18.16 -9.46 2.08
N GLN A 108 17.55 -9.38 3.27
CA GLN A 108 18.26 -9.33 4.54
C GLN A 108 18.99 -10.66 4.81
N ALA A 109 18.36 -11.81 4.59
CA ALA A 109 18.97 -13.12 4.74
C ALA A 109 20.14 -13.34 3.76
N ALA A 110 20.06 -12.78 2.55
CA ALA A 110 21.16 -12.82 1.58
C ALA A 110 22.36 -11.96 1.99
N VAL A 111 22.14 -10.89 2.76
CA VAL A 111 23.19 -9.98 3.24
C VAL A 111 23.71 -10.37 4.62
N MET A 112 22.89 -11.06 5.44
CA MET A 112 23.30 -11.46 6.78
C MET A 112 24.45 -12.45 6.68
N PRO A 113 25.60 -12.16 7.29
CA PRO A 113 26.75 -13.04 7.20
C PRO A 113 26.43 -14.41 7.80
N ARG A 114 26.80 -15.48 7.10
CA ARG A 114 26.73 -16.84 7.64
C ARG A 114 27.67 -16.92 8.84
N VAL A 115 27.09 -16.93 10.03
CA VAL A 115 27.83 -17.24 11.27
C VAL A 115 28.19 -18.72 11.22
N LEU A 116 29.44 -19.06 11.50
CA LEU A 116 29.88 -20.45 11.51
C LEU A 116 29.25 -21.20 12.69
N ASP A 117 28.84 -22.46 12.47
CA ASP A 117 28.27 -23.32 13.52
C ASP A 117 29.29 -23.63 14.63
N LYS A 118 30.58 -23.47 14.36
CA LYS A 118 31.67 -23.69 15.31
C LYS A 118 32.62 -22.49 15.31
N PRO A 119 33.06 -22.02 16.50
CA PRO A 119 34.09 -21.01 16.60
C PRO A 119 35.39 -21.45 15.92
N VAL A 120 36.06 -20.51 15.25
CA VAL A 120 37.33 -20.70 14.53
C VAL A 120 38.40 -19.92 15.30
N ASP A 121 39.38 -20.63 15.83
CA ASP A 121 40.43 -19.99 16.63
C ASP A 121 41.61 -19.49 15.75
N ALA A 122 41.96 -18.20 15.90
CA ALA A 122 43.01 -17.55 15.11
C ALA A 122 44.40 -18.18 15.27
N ASN A 123 44.68 -18.85 16.39
CA ASN A 123 45.98 -19.48 16.63
C ASN A 123 46.06 -20.91 16.07
N HIS A 124 44.92 -21.59 15.88
CA HIS A 124 44.89 -23.02 15.54
C HIS A 124 44.23 -23.34 14.19
N ALA A 125 43.34 -22.48 13.70
CA ALA A 125 42.59 -22.73 12.48
C ALA A 125 43.49 -22.74 11.24
N SER A 126 43.14 -23.59 10.26
CA SER A 126 43.70 -23.55 8.91
C SER A 126 43.29 -22.27 8.18
N ARG A 127 43.98 -21.96 7.08
CA ARG A 127 43.67 -20.81 6.23
C ARG A 127 42.25 -20.90 5.67
N GLU A 128 41.84 -22.09 5.26
CA GLU A 128 40.52 -22.36 4.69
C GLU A 128 39.42 -22.15 5.74
N GLN A 129 39.67 -22.57 6.99
CA GLN A 129 38.74 -22.31 8.10
C GLN A 129 38.66 -20.82 8.44
N LEU A 130 39.78 -20.09 8.40
CA LEU A 130 39.80 -18.66 8.64
C LEU A 130 39.05 -17.88 7.56
N ALA A 131 39.23 -18.22 6.29
CA ALA A 131 38.53 -17.59 5.16
C ALA A 131 37.02 -17.89 5.14
N ALA A 132 36.55 -18.87 5.92
CA ALA A 132 35.13 -19.15 6.09
C ALA A 132 34.46 -18.21 7.11
N VAL A 133 35.22 -17.48 7.92
CA VAL A 133 34.68 -16.49 8.87
C VAL A 133 34.23 -15.27 8.08
N CYS A 134 32.98 -14.83 8.28
CA CYS A 134 32.51 -13.61 7.64
C CYS A 134 33.41 -12.41 8.03
N GLY A 135 33.75 -11.57 7.06
CA GLY A 135 34.66 -10.44 7.27
C GLY A 135 36.15 -10.81 7.33
N VAL A 136 36.51 -12.09 7.17
CA VAL A 136 37.86 -12.55 6.89
C VAL A 136 37.87 -13.15 5.48
N ASP A 137 38.38 -12.40 4.51
CA ASP A 137 38.57 -12.92 3.15
C ASP A 137 39.86 -13.75 3.05
N ALA A 138 40.16 -14.27 1.85
CA ALA A 138 41.34 -15.08 1.62
C ALA A 138 42.63 -14.33 2.01
N ASP A 139 42.74 -13.04 1.67
CA ASP A 139 43.89 -12.20 2.01
C ASP A 139 44.00 -11.99 3.52
N GLY A 140 42.88 -11.74 4.21
CA GLY A 140 42.82 -11.66 5.66
C GLY A 140 43.28 -12.97 6.33
N ALA A 141 42.81 -14.11 5.84
CA ALA A 141 43.21 -15.43 6.34
C ALA A 141 44.71 -15.70 6.15
N GLU A 142 45.26 -15.32 4.99
CA GLU A 142 46.69 -15.37 4.69
C GLU A 142 47.51 -14.54 5.69
N VAL A 143 47.11 -13.29 5.92
CA VAL A 143 47.81 -12.38 6.84
C VAL A 143 47.77 -12.90 8.27
N ILE A 144 46.66 -13.49 8.73
CA ILE A 144 46.56 -14.10 10.07
C ILE A 144 47.58 -15.24 10.22
N VAL A 145 47.63 -16.15 9.25
CA VAL A 145 48.56 -17.30 9.26
C VAL A 145 50.01 -16.82 9.22
N LEU A 146 50.32 -15.87 8.35
CA LEU A 146 51.67 -15.30 8.23
C LEU A 146 52.10 -14.60 9.52
N ALA A 147 51.22 -13.77 10.09
CA ALA A 147 51.50 -13.04 11.31
C ALA A 147 51.84 -14.00 12.45
N ARG A 148 51.04 -15.05 12.69
CA ARG A 148 51.31 -16.02 13.77
C ARG A 148 52.54 -16.90 13.52
N GLN A 149 52.89 -17.16 12.27
CA GLN A 149 54.12 -17.86 11.92
C GLN A 149 55.38 -17.03 12.19
N GLN A 150 55.32 -15.71 11.94
CA GLN A 150 56.47 -14.82 12.10
C GLN A 150 56.66 -14.32 13.54
N GLY A 151 55.56 -14.05 14.25
CA GLY A 151 55.60 -13.44 15.59
C GLY A 151 55.11 -14.36 16.72
N GLY A 152 54.85 -15.63 16.44
CA GLY A 152 54.23 -16.56 17.39
C GLY A 152 52.72 -16.35 17.56
N PRO A 153 52.06 -17.17 18.40
CA PRO A 153 50.61 -17.10 18.61
C PRO A 153 50.18 -15.72 19.13
N PHE A 154 48.97 -15.29 18.77
CA PHE A 154 48.37 -14.05 19.25
C PHE A 154 48.05 -14.15 20.74
N THR A 155 48.41 -13.13 21.51
CA THR A 155 48.12 -13.08 22.95
C THR A 155 46.66 -12.73 23.25
N GLY A 156 45.98 -12.08 22.30
CA GLY A 156 44.58 -11.70 22.39
C GLY A 156 44.17 -10.82 21.22
N TRP A 157 42.93 -10.32 21.27
CA TRP A 157 42.36 -9.50 20.20
C TRP A 157 43.17 -8.23 19.89
N ALA A 158 43.67 -7.53 20.91
CA ALA A 158 44.46 -6.32 20.71
C ALA A 158 45.75 -6.60 19.90
N ASP A 159 46.40 -7.73 20.15
CA ASP A 159 47.59 -8.16 19.41
C ASP A 159 47.25 -8.57 17.97
N LEU A 160 46.14 -9.31 17.80
CA LEU A 160 45.65 -9.72 16.49
C LEU A 160 45.30 -8.51 15.61
N VAL A 161 44.51 -7.55 16.08
CA VAL A 161 44.11 -6.38 15.27
C VAL A 161 45.29 -5.43 14.99
N HIS A 162 46.31 -5.45 15.84
CA HIS A 162 47.55 -4.68 15.62
C HIS A 162 48.42 -5.32 14.53
N ARG A 163 48.50 -6.66 14.49
CA ARG A 163 49.37 -7.40 13.55
C ARG A 163 48.69 -7.70 12.21
N VAL A 164 47.37 -7.73 12.17
CA VAL A 164 46.58 -8.11 10.99
C VAL A 164 45.83 -6.89 10.47
N LEU A 165 46.42 -6.19 9.49
CA LEU A 165 45.87 -4.95 8.94
C LEU A 165 44.43 -5.08 8.40
N PRO A 166 44.03 -6.16 7.70
CA PRO A 166 42.63 -6.36 7.30
C PRO A 166 41.63 -6.38 8.47
N LEU A 167 42.08 -6.74 9.69
CA LEU A 167 41.26 -6.76 10.91
C LEU A 167 41.49 -5.54 11.82
N SER A 168 42.33 -4.59 11.42
CA SER A 168 42.64 -3.39 12.22
C SER A 168 41.43 -2.46 12.40
N ALA A 169 40.49 -2.46 11.45
CA ALA A 169 39.25 -1.70 11.58
C ALA A 169 38.32 -2.35 12.60
N ALA A 170 37.88 -1.57 13.60
CA ALA A 170 37.03 -2.06 14.69
C ALA A 170 35.75 -2.76 14.18
N GLN A 171 35.14 -2.25 13.10
CA GLN A 171 33.96 -2.87 12.50
C GLN A 171 34.25 -4.27 11.95
N THR A 172 35.40 -4.48 11.32
CA THR A 172 35.81 -5.77 10.77
C THR A 172 36.13 -6.77 11.88
N ALA A 173 36.85 -6.36 12.93
CA ALA A 173 37.13 -7.21 14.08
C ALA A 173 35.85 -7.66 14.82
N VAL A 174 34.90 -6.73 15.01
CA VAL A 174 33.59 -7.04 15.60
C VAL A 174 32.80 -8.00 14.71
N ALA A 175 32.77 -7.77 13.39
CA ALA A 175 32.08 -8.66 12.45
C ALA A 175 32.69 -10.08 12.45
N ALA A 176 34.02 -10.19 12.37
CA ALA A 176 34.72 -11.47 12.42
C ALA A 176 34.46 -12.22 13.72
N SER A 177 34.48 -11.53 14.88
CA SER A 177 34.15 -12.13 16.16
C SER A 177 32.69 -12.61 16.23
N ARG A 178 31.73 -11.82 15.74
CA ARG A 178 30.30 -12.22 15.69
C ARG A 178 30.07 -13.41 14.77
N CYS A 179 30.93 -13.61 13.78
CA CYS A 179 30.89 -14.74 12.86
C CYS A 179 31.69 -15.95 13.32
N GLY A 180 32.21 -15.93 14.55
CA GLY A 180 32.82 -17.08 15.20
C GLY A 180 34.34 -17.06 15.24
N LEU A 181 35.04 -16.02 14.79
CA LEU A 181 36.48 -15.91 15.03
C LEU A 181 36.73 -15.73 16.54
N THR A 182 37.68 -16.49 17.08
CA THR A 182 38.15 -16.34 18.47
C THR A 182 39.65 -16.20 18.51
N VAL A 183 40.17 -15.65 19.61
CA VAL A 183 41.61 -15.68 19.93
C VAL A 183 41.78 -16.36 21.27
N ASN A 184 42.44 -17.53 21.28
CA ASN A 184 42.55 -18.40 22.45
C ASN A 184 41.17 -18.79 23.02
N GLY A 185 40.20 -19.06 22.14
CA GLY A 185 38.83 -19.38 22.52
C GLY A 185 37.97 -18.20 22.98
N HIS A 186 38.52 -16.97 23.04
CA HIS A 186 37.78 -15.79 23.46
C HIS A 186 37.26 -14.97 22.28
N SER A 187 35.97 -14.63 22.30
CA SER A 187 35.39 -13.61 21.42
C SER A 187 35.81 -12.20 21.84
N LEU A 188 35.73 -11.24 20.93
CA LEU A 188 35.97 -9.83 21.24
C LEU A 188 34.90 -9.33 22.24
N ALA A 189 35.31 -8.48 23.20
CA ALA A 189 34.38 -7.95 24.20
C ALA A 189 33.21 -7.20 23.52
N GLY A 190 31.97 -7.56 23.88
CA GLY A 190 30.76 -7.01 23.27
C GLY A 190 30.35 -7.65 21.94
N ALA A 191 31.08 -8.67 21.47
CA ALA A 191 30.81 -9.41 20.23
C ALA A 191 30.45 -10.89 20.47
N ALA A 192 30.01 -11.24 21.69
CA ALA A 192 29.58 -12.60 22.00
C ALA A 192 28.57 -13.10 20.96
N PRO A 193 28.71 -14.34 20.46
CA PRO A 193 27.74 -14.91 19.55
C PRO A 193 26.38 -14.90 20.25
N SER A 194 25.34 -14.48 19.53
CA SER A 194 23.96 -14.53 20.00
C SER A 194 23.68 -15.93 20.55
N GLU A 195 23.33 -16.04 21.82
CA GLU A 195 22.90 -17.28 22.47
C GLU A 195 21.61 -17.78 21.80
N HIS A 196 21.74 -18.48 20.68
CA HIS A 196 20.66 -19.21 20.00
C HIS A 196 21.13 -20.61 19.61
N THR A 197 21.76 -21.32 20.56
CA THR A 197 21.98 -22.78 20.50
C THR A 197 22.27 -23.32 21.90
N ALA A 198 21.36 -23.09 22.85
CA ALA A 198 21.34 -23.77 24.14
C ALA A 198 19.89 -23.92 24.64
N ALA A 199 19.02 -24.51 23.82
CA ALA A 199 17.75 -25.07 24.25
C ALA A 199 17.32 -26.13 23.23
N GLY A 200 17.63 -27.39 23.52
CA GLY A 200 17.29 -28.53 22.68
C GLY A 200 17.98 -29.80 23.15
N ASP A 201 17.80 -30.15 24.42
CA ASP A 201 17.82 -31.54 24.90
C ASP A 201 16.38 -31.91 25.29
#